data_AF-A0AAD6Z2Y6-F1
#
_entry.id   AF-A0AAD6Z2Y6-F1
#
_cell.length_a   1.000
_cell.length_b   1.000
_cell.length_c   1.000
_cell.angle_alpha   90.00
_cell.angle_beta   90.00
_cell.angle_gamma   90.00
#
_symmetry.space_group_name_H-M   'P 1'
#
loop_
_entity.id
_entity.type
_entity.pdbx_description
1 polymer ?
#
loop_
_entity_poly.entity_id
_entity_poly.type
_entity_poly.pdbx_seq_one_letter_code
_entity_poly.pdbx_strand_id
1 'polypeptide(L)'
;NARNNVISTPELLELILSRLPMRNLLVTVPLVSKTWQALTRTPALQRTLFFRPDLSFEPAINPLLVMLFPPFFSGEKMRRWSWPDAEAIQSMPWAKAPEVFKRREASWRRLLVIQPPAPEMIVTEHCHARHGHFERSGVLDDPCLRMGVLYDLVR
;
A
#
# COMPACT_ATOMS: atom_id res chain seq x y z
N ASN A 1 -23.55 -24.65 22.04
CA ASN A 1 -22.16 -24.48 22.52
C ASN A 1 -21.06 -24.51 21.46
N ALA A 2 -21.31 -24.71 20.16
CA ALA A 2 -20.24 -24.67 19.15
C ALA A 2 -19.77 -23.24 18.79
N ARG A 3 -20.66 -22.23 18.87
CA ARG A 3 -20.41 -20.86 18.38
C ARG A 3 -19.33 -20.09 19.17
N ASN A 4 -19.24 -20.28 20.49
CA ASN A 4 -18.24 -19.60 21.32
C ASN A 4 -16.85 -20.24 21.21
N ASN A 5 -16.77 -21.53 20.86
CA ASN A 5 -15.49 -22.22 20.74
C ASN A 5 -14.73 -21.82 19.47
N VAL A 6 -15.44 -21.39 18.41
CA VAL A 6 -14.82 -20.94 17.14
C VAL A 6 -13.94 -19.70 17.35
N ILE A 7 -14.32 -18.78 18.24
CA ILE A 7 -13.55 -17.55 18.53
C ILE A 7 -12.36 -17.86 19.45
N SER A 8 -12.39 -19.00 20.15
CA SER A 8 -11.29 -19.45 21.03
C SER A 8 -10.16 -20.14 20.26
N THR A 9 -10.39 -20.54 19.01
CA THR A 9 -9.37 -21.15 18.14
C THR A 9 -8.68 -20.05 17.31
N PRO A 10 -7.39 -19.75 17.53
CA PRO A 10 -6.71 -18.63 16.87
C PRO A 10 -6.67 -18.77 15.34
N GLU A 11 -6.60 -19.99 14.81
CA GLU A 11 -6.56 -20.27 13.37
C GLU A 11 -7.90 -19.93 12.68
N LEU A 12 -9.02 -20.31 13.30
CA LEU A 12 -10.35 -20.00 12.78
C LEU A 12 -10.63 -18.51 12.85
N LEU A 13 -10.22 -17.86 13.94
CA LEU A 13 -10.34 -16.42 14.09
C LEU A 13 -9.49 -15.69 13.03
N GLU A 14 -8.26 -16.12 12.78
CA GLU A 14 -7.41 -15.57 11.72
C GLU A 14 -8.06 -15.68 10.33
N LEU A 15 -8.64 -16.84 10.01
CA LEU A 15 -9.37 -17.05 8.75
C LEU A 15 -10.57 -16.10 8.63
N ILE A 16 -11.33 -15.88 9.70
CA ILE A 16 -12.46 -14.94 9.69
C ILE A 16 -11.95 -13.50 9.49
N LEU A 17 -10.92 -13.11 10.22
CA LEU A 17 -10.33 -11.77 10.12
C LEU A 17 -9.78 -11.50 8.72
N SER A 18 -9.15 -12.48 8.07
CA SER A 18 -8.60 -12.32 6.71
C SER A 18 -9.65 -12.01 5.64
N ARG A 19 -10.93 -12.26 5.91
CA ARG A 19 -12.06 -11.92 5.02
C ARG A 19 -12.61 -10.51 5.25
N LEU A 20 -12.15 -9.79 6.27
CA LEU A 20 -12.61 -8.44 6.55
C LEU A 20 -11.90 -7.42 5.64
N PRO A 21 -12.54 -6.26 5.36
CA PRO A 21 -11.87 -5.15 4.68
C PRO A 21 -10.60 -4.73 5.44
N MET A 22 -9.50 -4.45 4.72
CA MET A 22 -8.20 -4.11 5.32
C MET A 22 -8.29 -2.95 6.32
N ARG A 23 -9.16 -1.97 6.07
CA ARG A 23 -9.39 -0.85 7.01
C ARG A 23 -9.84 -1.34 8.39
N ASN A 24 -10.73 -2.33 8.43
CA ASN A 24 -11.23 -2.89 9.69
C ASN A 24 -10.13 -3.67 10.42
N LEU A 25 -9.31 -4.41 9.67
CA LEU A 25 -8.14 -5.11 10.20
C LEU A 25 -7.13 -4.15 10.85
N LEU A 26 -6.98 -2.93 10.34
CA LEU A 26 -6.03 -1.94 10.87
C LEU A 26 -6.58 -1.12 12.03
N VAL A 27 -7.87 -0.78 12.01
CA VAL A 27 -8.43 0.22 12.93
C VAL A 27 -9.37 -0.41 13.96
N THR A 28 -10.21 -1.36 13.54
CA THR A 28 -11.27 -1.90 14.40
C THR A 28 -10.80 -3.13 15.18
N VAL A 29 -10.18 -4.09 14.49
CA VAL A 29 -9.75 -5.38 15.05
C VAL A 29 -8.80 -5.24 16.24
N PRO A 30 -7.77 -4.35 16.20
CA PRO A 30 -6.86 -4.17 17.34
C PRO A 30 -7.53 -3.61 18.61
N LEU A 31 -8.69 -2.98 18.48
CA LEU A 31 -9.40 -2.35 19.60
C LEU A 31 -10.34 -3.32 20.32
N VAL A 32 -10.65 -4.48 19.73
CA VAL A 32 -11.58 -5.45 20.32
C VAL A 32 -10.94 -6.16 21.52
N SER A 33 -9.71 -6.66 21.37
CA SER A 33 -8.96 -7.31 22.45
C SER A 33 -7.47 -7.43 22.14
N LYS A 34 -6.67 -7.72 23.17
CA LYS A 34 -5.22 -8.01 23.01
C LYS A 34 -4.96 -9.21 22.10
N THR A 35 -5.81 -10.23 22.14
CA THR A 35 -5.69 -11.42 21.29
C THR A 35 -5.92 -11.06 19.82
N TRP A 36 -6.95 -10.26 19.53
CA TRP A 36 -7.25 -9.81 18.17
C TRP A 36 -6.15 -8.89 17.63
N GLN A 37 -5.63 -8.00 18.48
CA GLN A 37 -4.46 -7.19 18.15
C GLN A 37 -3.23 -8.06 17.83
N ALA A 38 -2.97 -9.10 18.63
CA ALA A 38 -1.84 -10.00 18.38
C ALA A 38 -1.99 -10.71 17.02
N LEU A 39 -3.20 -11.14 16.65
CA LEU A 39 -3.47 -11.76 15.36
C LEU A 39 -3.13 -10.84 14.19
N THR A 40 -3.38 -9.53 14.27
CA THR A 40 -3.01 -8.62 13.16
C THR A 40 -1.51 -8.63 12.81
N ARG A 41 -0.66 -9.16 13.69
CA ARG A 41 0.80 -9.27 13.49
C ARG A 41 1.24 -10.64 12.93
N THR A 42 0.32 -11.57 12.75
CA THR A 42 0.64 -12.89 12.20
C THR A 42 1.03 -12.80 10.73
N PRO A 43 1.83 -13.74 10.21
CA PRO A 43 2.22 -13.73 8.81
C PRO A 43 1.03 -13.74 7.83
N ALA A 44 -0.07 -14.44 8.13
CA ALA A 44 -1.20 -14.51 7.23
C ALA A 44 -1.89 -13.14 7.08
N LEU A 45 -2.26 -12.50 8.19
CA LEU A 45 -2.88 -11.17 8.14
C LEU A 45 -1.92 -10.09 7.64
N GLN A 46 -0.63 -10.19 7.93
CA GLN A 46 0.37 -9.26 7.38
C GLN A 46 0.51 -9.36 5.86
N ARG A 47 0.30 -10.54 5.26
CA ARG A 47 0.20 -10.71 3.79
C ARG A 47 -1.10 -10.12 3.24
N THR A 48 -2.23 -10.38 3.88
CA THR A 48 -3.53 -9.77 3.51
C THR A 48 -3.50 -8.25 3.59
N LEU A 49 -2.74 -7.70 4.55
CA LEU A 49 -2.54 -6.26 4.75
C LEU A 49 -1.40 -5.68 3.91
N PHE A 50 -0.75 -6.45 3.03
CA PHE A 50 0.33 -5.98 2.16
C PHE A 50 1.56 -5.48 2.94
N PHE A 51 1.77 -5.90 4.19
CA PHE A 51 3.02 -5.61 4.91
C PHE A 51 4.12 -6.63 4.62
N ARG A 52 3.72 -7.85 4.25
CA ARG A 52 4.60 -8.96 3.87
C ARG A 52 4.25 -9.45 2.46
N PRO A 53 5.26 -9.83 1.67
CA PRO A 53 5.02 -10.37 0.34
C PRO A 53 4.33 -11.73 0.40
N ASP A 54 3.49 -11.98 -0.60
CA ASP A 54 2.88 -13.27 -0.87
C ASP A 54 2.91 -13.53 -2.36
N LEU A 55 3.60 -14.59 -2.77
CA LEU A 55 3.69 -15.01 -4.17
C LEU A 55 2.44 -15.78 -4.63
N SER A 56 1.60 -16.23 -3.69
CA SER A 56 0.38 -16.99 -3.98
C SER A 56 -0.86 -16.12 -4.17
N PHE A 57 -0.71 -14.79 -4.04
CA PHE A 57 -1.81 -13.85 -4.20
C PHE A 57 -2.12 -13.62 -5.68
N GLU A 58 -3.38 -13.34 -5.97
CA GLU A 58 -3.76 -12.77 -7.27
C GLU A 58 -3.19 -11.36 -7.41
N PRO A 59 -2.67 -10.97 -8.59
CA PRO A 59 -2.16 -9.63 -8.85
C PRO A 59 -3.17 -8.54 -8.47
N ALA A 60 -2.84 -7.77 -7.43
CA ALA A 60 -3.68 -6.72 -6.90
C ALA A 60 -2.84 -5.53 -6.42
N ILE A 61 -3.29 -4.32 -6.75
CA ILE A 61 -2.78 -3.08 -6.16
C ILE A 61 -3.41 -2.92 -4.77
N ASN A 62 -2.62 -2.45 -3.81
CA ASN A 62 -3.08 -2.23 -2.45
C ASN A 62 -4.23 -1.20 -2.41
N PRO A 63 -5.47 -1.60 -2.06
CA PRO A 63 -6.64 -0.72 -2.09
C PRO A 63 -6.57 0.41 -1.05
N LEU A 64 -5.83 0.23 0.06
CA LEU A 64 -5.61 1.32 1.01
C LEU A 64 -4.74 2.41 0.40
N LEU A 65 -3.73 2.04 -0.40
CA LEU A 65 -2.87 3.00 -1.07
C LEU A 65 -3.61 3.70 -2.22
N VAL A 66 -4.44 2.99 -2.98
CA VAL A 66 -5.33 3.59 -3.98
C VAL A 66 -6.22 4.67 -3.37
N MET A 67 -6.77 4.40 -2.18
CA MET A 67 -7.61 5.36 -1.46
C MET A 67 -6.82 6.55 -0.89
N LEU A 68 -5.60 6.33 -0.38
CA LEU A 68 -4.79 7.37 0.27
C LEU A 68 -3.99 8.23 -0.72
N PHE A 69 -3.59 7.65 -1.85
CA PHE A 69 -2.80 8.26 -2.91
C PHE A 69 -3.45 8.06 -4.30
N PRO A 70 -4.74 8.40 -4.50
CA PRO A 70 -5.43 8.16 -5.78
C PRO A 70 -4.65 8.57 -7.05
N PRO A 71 -3.92 9.70 -7.08
CA PRO A 71 -3.23 10.14 -8.29
C PRO A 71 -2.10 9.22 -8.73
N PHE A 72 -1.53 8.42 -7.82
CA PHE A 72 -0.48 7.45 -8.14
C PHE A 72 -1.05 6.21 -8.84
N PHE A 73 -2.37 6.00 -8.78
CA PHE A 73 -3.04 4.76 -9.21
C PHE A 73 -4.23 4.98 -10.17
N SER A 74 -4.47 6.21 -10.63
CA SER A 74 -5.62 6.54 -11.47
C SER A 74 -5.40 6.13 -12.94
N GLY A 75 -6.06 5.05 -13.36
CA GLY A 75 -5.84 4.36 -14.64
C GLY A 75 -6.22 5.10 -15.93
N GLU A 76 -7.00 6.18 -15.88
CA GLU A 76 -7.35 6.94 -17.11
C GLU A 76 -6.19 7.80 -17.64
N LYS A 77 -5.22 8.11 -16.78
CA LYS A 77 -4.04 8.94 -17.07
C LYS A 77 -2.77 8.12 -17.38
N MET A 78 -2.86 6.79 -17.45
CA MET A 78 -1.75 5.93 -17.92
C MET A 78 -1.59 5.96 -19.46
N ARG A 79 -2.43 6.72 -20.16
CA ARG A 79 -2.24 7.06 -21.56
C ARG A 79 -1.52 8.40 -21.63
N ARG A 80 -0.18 8.34 -21.63
CA ARG A 80 0.78 9.44 -21.83
C ARG A 80 0.95 10.39 -20.63
N TRP A 81 2.12 10.29 -19.99
CA TRP A 81 2.78 11.41 -19.29
C TRP A 81 2.12 12.02 -18.05
N SER A 82 0.94 11.57 -17.62
CA SER A 82 0.25 12.22 -16.51
C SER A 82 0.70 11.72 -15.16
N TRP A 83 1.80 12.31 -14.69
CA TRP A 83 2.00 12.53 -13.27
C TRP A 83 0.82 13.35 -12.70
N PRO A 84 0.54 13.23 -11.39
CA PRO A 84 -0.47 14.07 -10.75
C PRO A 84 -0.16 15.54 -11.02
N ASP A 85 -1.11 16.28 -11.59
CA ASP A 85 -0.97 17.73 -11.69
C ASP A 85 -0.95 18.35 -10.27
N ALA A 86 -0.42 19.57 -10.16
CA ALA A 86 -0.26 20.24 -8.87
C ALA A 86 -1.60 20.37 -8.11
N GLU A 87 -2.71 20.52 -8.84
CA GLU A 87 -4.06 20.58 -8.28
C GLU A 87 -4.49 19.23 -7.68
N ALA A 88 -4.26 18.12 -8.39
CA ALA A 88 -4.49 16.78 -7.88
C ALA A 88 -3.67 16.53 -6.61
N ILE A 89 -2.39 16.94 -6.57
CA ILE A 89 -1.55 16.83 -5.36
C ILE A 89 -2.12 17.67 -4.20
N GLN A 90 -2.53 18.91 -4.45
CA GLN A 90 -3.11 19.80 -3.44
C GLN A 90 -4.48 19.32 -2.93
N SER A 91 -5.24 18.58 -3.73
CA SER A 91 -6.53 18.01 -3.33
C SER A 91 -6.40 16.84 -2.35
N MET A 92 -5.19 16.29 -2.19
CA MET A 92 -4.97 15.07 -1.42
C MET A 92 -5.17 15.24 0.09
N PRO A 93 -5.51 14.15 0.82
CA PRO A 93 -5.59 14.17 2.28
C PRO A 93 -4.31 14.67 2.97
N TRP A 94 -3.15 14.41 2.37
CA TRP A 94 -1.86 14.84 2.91
C TRP A 94 -1.52 16.30 2.66
N ALA A 95 -2.06 16.93 1.62
CA ALA A 95 -1.92 18.37 1.45
C ALA A 95 -2.59 19.15 2.60
N LYS A 96 -3.66 18.59 3.18
CA LYS A 96 -4.33 19.12 4.37
C LYS A 96 -3.60 18.83 5.68
N ALA A 97 -2.72 17.82 5.70
CA ALA A 97 -2.00 17.38 6.88
C ALA A 97 -0.57 16.90 6.53
N PRO A 98 0.30 17.77 6.01
CA PRO A 98 1.59 17.37 5.44
C PRO A 98 2.49 16.71 6.47
N GLU A 99 2.44 17.18 7.71
CA GLU A 99 3.27 16.64 8.80
C GLU A 99 2.95 15.19 9.15
N VAL A 100 1.72 14.72 8.93
CA VAL A 100 1.34 13.32 9.17
C VAL A 100 1.97 12.40 8.12
N PHE A 101 2.09 12.87 6.88
CA PHE A 101 2.63 12.10 5.75
C PHE A 101 4.15 12.26 5.61
N LYS A 102 4.78 13.19 6.34
CA LYS A 102 6.24 13.27 6.47
C LYS A 102 6.82 12.30 7.50
N ARG A 103 5.98 11.69 8.35
CA ARG A 103 6.42 10.75 9.41
C ARG A 103 7.10 9.53 8.82
N ARG A 104 8.36 9.30 9.20
CA ARG A 104 9.16 8.16 8.72
C ARG A 104 8.58 6.82 9.17
N GLU A 105 7.92 6.81 10.32
CA GLU A 105 7.33 5.67 10.98
C GLU A 105 5.89 5.34 10.53
N ALA A 106 5.32 6.14 9.63
CA ALA A 106 3.95 5.94 9.17
C ALA A 106 3.78 4.54 8.54
N SER A 107 2.75 3.81 8.97
CA SER A 107 2.54 2.41 8.57
C SER A 107 2.39 2.25 7.06
N TRP A 108 1.74 3.20 6.38
CA TRP A 108 1.57 3.17 4.93
C TRP A 108 2.90 3.14 4.17
N ARG A 109 3.99 3.70 4.72
CA ARG A 109 5.32 3.67 4.10
C ARG A 109 5.87 2.25 3.94
N ARG A 110 5.41 1.34 4.80
CA ARG A 110 5.81 -0.07 4.79
C ARG A 110 4.87 -0.95 3.98
N LEU A 111 3.78 -0.43 3.45
CA LEU A 111 2.86 -1.20 2.63
C LEU A 111 3.45 -1.44 1.24
N LEU A 112 3.35 -2.69 0.78
CA LEU A 112 3.59 -3.05 -0.62
C LEU A 112 2.55 -2.36 -1.49
N VAL A 113 3.02 -1.86 -2.64
CA VAL A 113 2.17 -1.24 -3.65
C VAL A 113 1.33 -2.29 -4.38
N ILE A 114 1.96 -3.42 -4.73
CA ILE A 114 1.35 -4.52 -5.47
C ILE A 114 1.73 -5.85 -4.83
N GLN A 115 0.82 -6.83 -4.91
CA GLN A 115 1.08 -8.21 -4.53
C GLN A 115 0.51 -9.16 -5.60
N PRO A 116 1.23 -10.20 -6.06
CA PRO A 116 2.57 -10.56 -5.64
C PRO A 116 3.59 -9.47 -6.00
N PRO A 117 4.73 -9.37 -5.28
CA PRO A 117 5.74 -8.37 -5.59
C PRO A 117 6.21 -8.47 -7.04
N ALA A 118 6.39 -7.31 -7.69
CA ALA A 118 6.88 -7.28 -9.06
C ALA A 118 8.35 -7.73 -9.09
N PRO A 119 8.72 -8.70 -9.95
CA PRO A 119 10.09 -9.22 -9.99
C PRO A 119 11.11 -8.17 -10.43
N GLU A 120 10.68 -7.19 -11.21
CA GLU A 120 11.49 -6.07 -11.67
C GLU A 120 10.61 -4.82 -11.75
N MET A 121 11.15 -3.68 -11.33
CA MET A 121 10.50 -2.39 -11.47
C MET A 121 11.42 -1.42 -12.18
N ILE A 122 10.93 -0.86 -13.28
CA ILE A 122 11.62 0.16 -14.05
C ILE A 122 11.01 1.51 -13.69
N VAL A 123 11.85 2.44 -13.26
CA VAL A 123 11.49 3.84 -13.05
C VAL A 123 12.01 4.62 -14.24
N THR A 124 11.12 5.31 -14.93
CA THR A 124 11.46 6.17 -16.06
C THR A 124 11.16 7.62 -15.72
N GLU A 125 12.22 8.42 -15.65
CA GLU A 125 12.17 9.87 -15.55
C GLU A 125 12.12 10.47 -16.96
N HIS A 126 11.20 11.42 -17.14
CA HIS A 126 11.06 12.14 -18.39
C HIS A 126 11.25 13.63 -18.16
N CYS A 127 12.25 14.20 -18.82
CA CYS A 127 12.64 15.59 -18.67
C CYS A 127 12.31 16.37 -19.95
N HIS A 128 11.54 17.45 -19.81
CA HIS A 128 11.31 18.42 -20.88
C HIS A 128 12.23 19.62 -20.67
N ALA A 129 13.20 19.81 -21.56
CA ALA A 129 14.08 20.97 -21.55
C ALA A 129 13.98 21.72 -22.88
N ARG A 130 14.50 22.96 -22.93
CA ARG A 130 14.54 23.76 -24.18
C ARG A 130 15.23 23.05 -25.36
N HIS A 131 16.06 22.04 -25.09
CA HIS A 131 16.80 21.26 -26.10
C HIS A 131 16.12 19.92 -26.46
N GLY A 132 14.92 19.63 -25.97
CA GLY A 132 14.17 18.43 -26.33
C GLY A 132 13.63 17.63 -25.14
N HIS A 133 13.15 16.43 -25.45
CA HIS A 133 12.71 15.42 -24.49
C HIS A 133 13.87 14.47 -24.20
N PHE A 134 14.15 14.27 -22.91
CA PHE A 134 15.12 13.30 -22.44
C PHE A 134 14.41 12.26 -21.60
N GLU A 135 14.79 11.00 -21.80
CA GLU A 135 14.29 9.88 -21.03
C GLU A 135 15.45 9.21 -20.30
N ARG A 136 15.28 9.02 -19.00
CA ARG A 136 16.23 8.29 -18.16
C ARG A 136 15.50 7.18 -17.45
N SER A 137 15.91 5.94 -17.69
CA SER A 137 15.37 4.77 -17.01
C SER A 137 16.38 4.17 -16.04
N GLY A 138 15.90 3.66 -14.92
CA GLY A 138 16.68 2.88 -13.96
C GLY A 138 15.83 1.74 -13.40
N VAL A 139 16.50 0.67 -12.97
CA VAL A 139 15.84 -0.43 -12.27
C VAL A 139 15.87 -0.13 -10.77
N LEU A 140 14.73 -0.28 -10.11
CA LEU A 140 14.66 -0.19 -8.65
C LEU A 140 15.08 -1.52 -8.05
N ASP A 141 16.15 -1.50 -7.24
CA ASP A 141 16.70 -2.67 -6.54
C ASP A 141 15.88 -3.05 -5.27
N ASP A 142 14.54 -2.92 -5.36
CA ASP A 142 13.60 -3.37 -4.35
C ASP A 142 12.53 -4.23 -5.04
N PRO A 143 12.63 -5.58 -4.97
CA PRO A 143 11.63 -6.46 -5.59
C PRO A 143 10.27 -6.35 -4.92
N CYS A 144 10.17 -5.64 -3.80
CA CYS A 144 8.99 -5.48 -2.97
C CYS A 144 8.63 -4.01 -2.81
N LEU A 145 8.42 -3.30 -3.93
CA LEU A 145 8.11 -1.87 -3.96
C LEU A 145 7.14 -1.46 -2.84
N ARG A 146 7.67 -0.71 -1.88
CA ARG A 146 6.88 -0.13 -0.79
C ARG A 146 6.49 1.31 -1.12
N MET A 147 5.32 1.71 -0.65
CA MET A 147 4.81 3.07 -0.88
C MET A 147 5.76 4.15 -0.34
N GLY A 148 6.51 3.89 0.73
CA GLY A 148 7.47 4.85 1.26
C GLY A 148 8.57 5.20 0.25
N VAL A 149 9.07 4.20 -0.49
CA VAL A 149 10.07 4.40 -1.54
C VAL A 149 9.46 5.17 -2.70
N LEU A 150 8.28 4.73 -3.17
CA LEU A 150 7.56 5.41 -4.25
C LEU A 150 7.28 6.88 -3.90
N TYR A 151 6.83 7.15 -2.68
CA TYR A 151 6.53 8.50 -2.21
C TYR A 151 7.79 9.38 -2.12
N ASP A 152 8.94 8.82 -1.75
CA ASP A 152 10.20 9.58 -1.67
C ASP A 152 10.79 9.87 -3.05
N LEU A 153 10.49 9.06 -4.09
CA LEU A 153 10.92 9.32 -5.47
C LEU A 153 10.24 10.55 -6.10
N VAL A 154 9.04 10.89 -5.63
CA VAL A 154 8.22 11.96 -6.22
C VAL A 154 8.33 13.29 -5.47
N ARG A 155 9.12 13.35 -4.40
CA ARG A 155 9.27 14.51 -3.53
C ARG A 155 10.65 15.14 -3.69
#